data_AF-A0A8X6N3T7-F1
#
_entry.id   AF-A0A8X6N3T7-F1
#
_cell.length_a   1.000
_cell.length_b   1.000
_cell.length_c   1.000
_cell.angle_alpha   90.00
_cell.angle_beta   90.00
_cell.angle_gamma   90.00
#
_symmetry.space_group_name_H-M   'P 1'
#
loop_
_entity.id
_entity.type
_entity.pdbx_description
1 polymer ?
#
loop_
_entity_poly.entity_id
_entity_poly.type
_entity_poly.pdbx_seq_one_letter_code
_entity_poly.pdbx_strand_id
1 'polypeptide(L)'
;MESHFISQLAALVDQGKTIQVFSSHPASNHFLQAGDFTRFCDWNYIHRARLGVLQLNATRRFGNRDPRSRKCGYARETIPHVLNHCKPHSVAWRKRHDAIQNRVVRAIPPTVGSVTVNKKFPGISTTLIPDLVLRKKSGEVYVIDFTVPFEDRPESLSTARQHKIDKYLPIVEHLRREGKSAFVDAVVVGSLGSWDPSNDAVLARMGISRRYANLMRKLICSDTIKCGRDIYIEHLSGKKQY
;
A
#
# COMPACT_ATOMS: atom_id res chain seq x y z
N MET A 1 -7.18 -3.34 -28.48
CA MET A 1 -8.39 -3.96 -27.88
C MET A 1 -8.42 -3.72 -26.37
N GLU A 2 -7.36 -4.06 -25.64
CA GLU A 2 -7.24 -3.82 -24.18
C GLU A 2 -7.33 -2.33 -23.78
N SER A 3 -6.67 -1.45 -24.53
CA SER A 3 -6.73 0.02 -24.30
C SER A 3 -8.15 0.59 -24.40
N HIS A 4 -8.96 0.09 -25.32
CA HIS A 4 -10.34 0.55 -25.51
C HIS A 4 -11.23 0.24 -24.30
N PHE A 5 -11.12 -0.98 -23.75
CA PHE A 5 -11.88 -1.38 -22.56
C PHE A 5 -11.45 -0.59 -21.31
N ILE A 6 -10.14 -0.34 -21.15
CA ILE A 6 -9.64 0.49 -20.05
C ILE A 6 -10.21 1.91 -20.13
N SER A 7 -10.22 2.51 -21.32
CA SER A 7 -10.80 3.85 -21.53
C SER A 7 -12.30 3.89 -21.23
N GLN A 8 -13.07 2.90 -21.67
CA GLN A 8 -14.52 2.82 -21.38
C GLN A 8 -14.80 2.68 -19.88
N LEU A 9 -14.08 1.80 -19.19
CA LEU A 9 -14.25 1.61 -17.76
C LEU A 9 -13.78 2.84 -16.98
N ALA A 10 -12.69 3.48 -17.37
CA ALA A 10 -12.20 4.71 -16.73
C ALA A 10 -13.20 5.88 -16.87
N ALA A 11 -14.03 5.88 -17.91
CA ALA A 11 -15.10 6.88 -18.08
C ALA A 11 -16.27 6.70 -17.08
N LEU A 12 -16.39 5.53 -16.43
CA LEU A 12 -17.41 5.33 -15.40
C LEU A 12 -17.04 6.10 -14.13
N VAL A 13 -17.80 7.16 -13.85
CA VAL A 13 -17.53 8.10 -12.75
C VAL A 13 -17.32 7.40 -11.42
N ASP A 14 -18.09 6.35 -11.10
CA ASP A 14 -18.00 5.64 -9.83
C ASP A 14 -17.16 4.36 -9.89
N GLN A 15 -17.44 3.47 -10.85
CA GLN A 15 -16.80 2.15 -10.94
C GLN A 15 -15.39 2.22 -11.55
N GLY A 16 -15.10 3.26 -12.32
CA GLY A 16 -13.88 3.41 -13.12
C GLY A 16 -12.69 3.96 -12.36
N LYS A 17 -12.88 4.52 -11.17
CA LYS A 17 -11.86 5.29 -10.43
C LYS A 17 -10.52 4.54 -10.31
N THR A 18 -10.59 3.26 -9.95
CA THR A 18 -9.41 2.46 -9.60
C THR A 18 -8.72 1.81 -10.81
N ILE A 19 -9.34 1.79 -12.00
CA ILE A 19 -8.87 0.97 -13.13
C ILE A 19 -7.50 1.37 -13.64
N GLN A 20 -7.26 2.68 -13.76
CA GLN A 20 -5.98 3.19 -14.24
C GLN A 20 -4.85 2.81 -13.29
N VAL A 21 -5.12 2.75 -11.98
CA VAL A 21 -4.12 2.39 -10.97
C VAL A 21 -3.75 0.92 -11.07
N PHE A 22 -4.72 0.00 -10.99
CA PHE A 22 -4.37 -1.41 -10.99
C PHE A 22 -3.92 -1.91 -12.38
N SER A 23 -4.21 -1.18 -13.46
CA SER A 23 -3.70 -1.49 -14.81
C SER A 23 -2.25 -1.05 -15.02
N SER A 24 -1.71 -0.19 -14.16
CA SER A 24 -0.34 0.32 -14.29
C SER A 24 0.75 -0.74 -14.11
N HIS A 25 0.43 -1.87 -13.44
CA HIS A 25 1.41 -2.91 -13.17
C HIS A 25 0.77 -4.32 -13.13
N PRO A 26 1.31 -5.34 -13.83
CA PRO A 26 0.72 -6.68 -13.92
C PRO A 26 0.52 -7.38 -12.57
N ALA A 27 1.39 -7.12 -11.59
CA ALA A 27 1.27 -7.69 -10.24
C ALA A 27 -0.06 -7.36 -9.56
N SER A 28 -0.64 -6.19 -9.85
CA SER A 28 -1.92 -5.76 -9.28
C SER A 28 -3.09 -6.64 -9.71
N ASN A 29 -2.94 -7.40 -10.80
CA ASN A 29 -3.98 -8.24 -11.42
C ASN A 29 -3.55 -9.70 -11.60
N HIS A 30 -2.45 -10.12 -10.98
CA HIS A 30 -1.87 -11.46 -11.22
C HIS A 30 -2.83 -12.62 -10.95
N PHE A 31 -3.78 -12.44 -10.03
CA PHE A 31 -4.76 -13.44 -9.62
C PHE A 31 -5.96 -13.56 -10.57
N LEU A 32 -6.09 -12.70 -11.59
CA LEU A 32 -7.25 -12.73 -12.49
C LEU A 32 -7.34 -14.01 -13.32
N GLN A 33 -6.19 -14.54 -13.76
CA GLN A 33 -6.14 -15.71 -14.64
C GLN A 33 -5.96 -17.02 -13.88
N ALA A 34 -4.97 -17.08 -12.98
CA ALA A 34 -4.58 -18.32 -12.29
C ALA A 34 -5.13 -18.43 -10.86
N GLY A 35 -5.61 -17.34 -10.26
CA GLY A 35 -5.99 -17.31 -8.84
C GLY A 35 -4.81 -17.42 -7.86
N ASP A 36 -3.57 -17.41 -8.36
CA ASP A 36 -2.37 -17.56 -7.54
C ASP A 36 -2.38 -16.65 -6.31
N PHE A 37 -1.96 -17.22 -5.17
CA PHE A 37 -1.79 -16.54 -3.89
C PHE A 37 -3.02 -15.83 -3.33
N THR A 38 -4.20 -16.01 -3.94
CA THR A 38 -5.42 -15.26 -3.60
C THR A 38 -6.56 -16.23 -3.33
N ARG A 39 -7.06 -16.25 -2.09
CA ARG A 39 -8.18 -17.15 -1.72
C ARG A 39 -9.43 -16.73 -2.48
N PHE A 40 -10.34 -17.66 -2.72
CA PHE A 40 -11.61 -17.37 -3.41
C PHE A 40 -12.42 -16.26 -2.72
N CYS A 41 -12.43 -16.20 -1.39
CA CYS A 41 -13.10 -15.13 -0.65
C CYS A 41 -12.47 -13.75 -0.86
N ASP A 42 -11.15 -13.69 -1.03
CA ASP A 42 -10.39 -12.46 -1.27
C ASP A 42 -10.59 -12.00 -2.72
N TRP A 43 -10.62 -12.96 -3.67
CA TRP A 43 -10.97 -12.72 -5.07
C TRP A 43 -12.39 -12.15 -5.22
N ASN A 44 -13.39 -12.76 -4.57
CA ASN A 44 -14.77 -12.25 -4.62
C ASN A 44 -14.91 -10.87 -3.96
N TYR A 45 -14.14 -10.61 -2.90
CA TYR A 45 -14.08 -9.30 -2.26
C TYR A 45 -13.49 -8.23 -3.20
N ILE A 46 -12.32 -8.50 -3.80
CA ILE A 46 -11.54 -7.45 -4.46
C ILE A 46 -12.24 -6.86 -5.69
N HIS A 47 -12.93 -7.70 -6.47
CA HIS A 47 -13.73 -7.23 -7.60
C HIS A 47 -14.81 -6.24 -7.17
N ARG A 48 -15.54 -6.58 -6.11
CA ARG A 48 -16.59 -5.70 -5.56
C ARG A 48 -16.00 -4.43 -4.96
N ALA A 49 -14.84 -4.52 -4.33
CA ALA A 49 -14.14 -3.40 -3.74
C ALA A 49 -13.66 -2.40 -4.81
N ARG A 50 -13.01 -2.88 -5.88
CA ARG A 50 -12.53 -2.04 -7.00
C ARG A 50 -13.66 -1.36 -7.77
N LEU A 51 -14.80 -2.04 -7.90
CA LEU A 51 -16.01 -1.49 -8.54
C LEU A 51 -16.82 -0.57 -7.60
N GLY A 52 -16.47 -0.44 -6.32
CA GLY A 52 -17.20 0.39 -5.38
C GLY A 52 -18.59 -0.15 -4.98
N VAL A 53 -18.83 -1.45 -5.14
CA VAL A 53 -20.15 -2.10 -4.91
C VAL A 53 -20.23 -2.89 -3.60
N LEU A 54 -19.28 -2.67 -2.69
CA LEU A 54 -19.37 -3.22 -1.33
C LEU A 54 -20.58 -2.63 -0.60
N GLN A 55 -21.22 -3.46 0.23
CA GLN A 55 -22.40 -3.10 1.01
C GLN A 55 -22.00 -2.23 2.21
N LEU A 56 -21.82 -0.93 1.98
CA LEU A 56 -21.53 0.09 2.99
C LEU A 56 -22.66 1.12 2.99
N ASN A 57 -22.84 1.85 4.09
CA ASN A 57 -23.97 2.76 4.27
C ASN A 57 -23.95 3.88 3.22
N ALA A 58 -22.76 4.40 2.86
CA ALA A 58 -22.65 5.48 1.88
C ALA A 58 -22.67 5.03 0.40
N THR A 59 -22.67 3.72 0.12
CA THR A 59 -22.72 3.16 -1.26
C THR A 59 -24.11 2.63 -1.64
N ARG A 60 -25.08 2.67 -0.72
CA ARG A 60 -26.47 2.29 -1.00
C ARG A 60 -27.11 3.33 -1.91
N ARG A 61 -27.57 2.88 -3.08
CA ARG A 61 -28.22 3.75 -4.10
C ARG A 61 -29.68 4.06 -3.81
N PHE A 62 -30.35 3.20 -3.06
CA PHE A 62 -31.79 3.28 -2.81
C PHE A 62 -32.09 3.29 -1.31
N GLY A 63 -33.07 4.10 -0.92
CA GLY A 63 -33.53 4.27 0.46
C GLY A 63 -32.86 5.44 1.20
N ASN A 64 -33.63 6.16 2.02
CA ASN A 64 -33.18 7.30 2.79
C ASN A 64 -32.55 6.85 4.13
N ARG A 65 -31.47 6.08 4.06
CA ARG A 65 -30.76 5.59 5.26
C ARG A 65 -29.57 6.46 5.59
N ASP A 66 -29.22 6.48 6.88
CA ASP A 66 -28.08 7.19 7.42
C ASP A 66 -26.76 6.72 6.76
N PRO A 67 -26.01 7.61 6.07
CA PRO A 67 -24.75 7.24 5.41
C PRO A 67 -23.58 7.10 6.38
N ARG A 68 -23.75 7.45 7.66
CA ARG A 68 -22.68 7.43 8.65
C ARG A 68 -22.13 6.03 8.89
N SER A 69 -20.87 5.98 9.32
CA SER A 69 -20.19 4.72 9.65
C SER A 69 -20.82 4.03 10.85
N ARG A 70 -21.20 2.75 10.67
CA ARG A 70 -21.79 1.91 11.72
C ARG A 70 -20.84 1.56 12.86
N LYS A 71 -19.54 1.86 12.70
CA LYS A 71 -18.52 1.57 13.71
C LYS A 71 -18.03 2.81 14.46
N CYS A 72 -17.85 3.93 13.77
CA CYS A 72 -17.23 5.11 14.38
C CYS A 72 -18.02 6.42 14.16
N GLY A 73 -19.22 6.37 13.56
CA GLY A 73 -20.07 7.55 13.36
C GLY A 73 -19.58 8.57 12.33
N TYR A 74 -18.47 8.31 11.62
CA TYR A 74 -17.96 9.20 10.58
C TYR A 74 -19.01 9.49 9.49
N ALA A 75 -19.02 10.71 8.93
CA ALA A 75 -20.10 11.24 8.10
C ALA A 75 -20.51 10.33 6.93
N ARG A 76 -19.55 9.62 6.30
CA ARG A 76 -19.81 8.73 5.17
C ARG A 76 -19.04 7.43 5.29
N GLU A 77 -19.74 6.31 5.39
CA GLU A 77 -19.16 4.98 5.38
C GLU A 77 -18.78 4.54 3.97
N THR A 78 -17.67 5.04 3.46
CA THR A 78 -17.11 4.67 2.15
C THR A 78 -16.01 3.61 2.30
N ILE A 79 -15.62 2.98 1.20
CA ILE A 79 -14.48 2.05 1.19
C ILE A 79 -13.18 2.73 1.67
N PRO A 80 -12.79 3.93 1.18
CA PRO A 80 -11.61 4.62 1.71
C PRO A 80 -11.71 4.86 3.21
N HIS A 81 -12.89 5.25 3.71
CA HIS A 81 -13.08 5.39 5.15
C HIS A 81 -12.82 4.06 5.88
N VAL A 82 -13.50 2.98 5.48
CA VAL A 82 -13.40 1.68 6.16
C VAL A 82 -11.98 1.12 6.14
N LEU A 83 -11.29 1.20 5.00
CA LEU A 83 -9.98 0.58 4.81
C LEU A 83 -8.79 1.41 5.32
N ASN A 84 -8.95 2.74 5.47
CA ASN A 84 -7.82 3.63 5.74
C ASN A 84 -8.04 4.63 6.89
N HIS A 85 -9.29 4.96 7.25
CA HIS A 85 -9.58 6.08 8.17
C HIS A 85 -10.47 5.73 9.38
N CYS A 86 -11.20 4.61 9.34
CA CYS A 86 -12.03 4.13 10.43
C CYS A 86 -11.19 3.59 11.62
N LYS A 87 -10.90 4.47 12.60
CA LYS A 87 -9.98 4.21 13.74
C LYS A 87 -10.15 2.89 14.50
N PRO A 88 -11.36 2.31 14.66
CA PRO A 88 -11.52 0.96 15.20
C PRO A 88 -10.63 -0.11 14.51
N HIS A 89 -10.29 0.09 13.23
CA HIS A 89 -9.47 -0.83 12.43
C HIS A 89 -7.97 -0.52 12.45
N SER A 90 -7.52 0.41 13.30
CA SER A 90 -6.11 0.87 13.31
C SER A 90 -5.08 -0.23 13.56
N VAL A 91 -5.43 -1.26 14.35
CA VAL A 91 -4.59 -2.44 14.57
C VAL A 91 -4.40 -3.23 13.27
N ALA A 92 -5.46 -3.38 12.48
CA ALA A 92 -5.40 -4.06 11.18
C ALA A 92 -4.51 -3.31 10.19
N TRP A 93 -4.59 -1.96 10.18
CA TRP A 93 -3.73 -1.14 9.31
C TRP A 93 -2.25 -1.32 9.64
N ARG A 94 -1.91 -1.35 10.93
CA ARG A 94 -0.54 -1.60 11.39
C ARG A 94 -0.08 -3.01 11.00
N LYS A 95 -0.91 -4.04 11.24
CA LYS A 95 -0.60 -5.42 10.80
C LYS A 95 -0.36 -5.51 9.29
N ARG A 96 -1.18 -4.84 8.48
CA ARG A 96 -1.02 -4.76 7.01
C ARG A 96 0.31 -4.12 6.63
N HIS A 97 0.60 -2.97 7.23
CA HIS A 97 1.84 -2.24 7.02
C HIS A 97 3.07 -3.09 7.37
N ASP A 98 3.10 -3.65 8.58
CA ASP A 98 4.21 -4.45 9.10
C ASP A 98 4.42 -5.71 8.27
N ALA A 99 3.35 -6.32 7.74
CA ALA A 99 3.46 -7.49 6.86
C ALA A 99 4.24 -7.16 5.57
N ILE A 100 3.97 -6.00 4.95
CA ILE A 100 4.68 -5.54 3.75
C ILE A 100 6.13 -5.23 4.08
N GLN A 101 6.36 -4.44 5.14
CA GLN A 101 7.70 -4.08 5.62
C GLN A 101 8.54 -5.32 5.90
N ASN A 102 8.02 -6.26 6.70
CA ASN A 102 8.73 -7.49 7.07
C ASN A 102 9.10 -8.34 5.85
N ARG A 103 8.21 -8.42 4.85
CA ARG A 103 8.47 -9.17 3.64
C ARG A 103 9.60 -8.55 2.81
N VAL A 104 9.62 -7.22 2.69
CA VAL A 104 10.70 -6.50 1.99
C VAL A 104 12.01 -6.60 2.77
N VAL A 105 12.01 -6.38 4.09
CA VAL A 105 13.22 -6.48 4.93
C VAL A 105 13.86 -7.86 4.79
N ARG A 106 13.08 -8.93 4.86
CA ARG A 106 13.57 -10.32 4.69
C ARG A 106 14.14 -10.61 3.31
N ALA A 107 13.76 -9.83 2.31
CA ALA A 107 14.20 -9.99 0.93
C ALA A 107 15.54 -9.29 0.64
N ILE A 108 15.98 -8.37 1.51
CA ILE A 108 17.25 -7.65 1.35
C ILE A 108 18.40 -8.63 1.64
N PRO A 109 19.30 -8.89 0.67
CA PRO A 109 20.41 -9.80 0.91
C PRO A 109 21.37 -9.23 1.98
N PRO A 110 21.87 -10.05 2.92
CA PRO A 110 22.80 -9.60 3.97
C PRO A 110 24.14 -9.12 3.38
N THR A 111 24.45 -9.51 2.15
CA THR A 111 25.65 -9.06 1.43
C THR A 111 25.60 -7.57 1.06
N VAL A 112 24.41 -6.98 0.92
CA VAL A 112 24.23 -5.58 0.49
C VAL A 112 24.70 -4.59 1.55
N GLY A 113 24.44 -4.89 2.83
CA GLY A 113 24.73 -3.96 3.92
C GLY A 113 23.94 -4.24 5.19
N SER A 114 23.90 -3.26 6.10
CA SER A 114 23.15 -3.36 7.34
C SER A 114 21.78 -2.69 7.22
N VAL A 115 20.78 -3.32 7.84
CA VAL A 115 19.40 -2.85 7.85
C VAL A 115 18.99 -2.48 9.26
N THR A 116 18.42 -1.30 9.43
CA THR A 116 17.76 -0.85 10.67
C THR A 116 16.29 -0.63 10.39
N VAL A 117 15.43 -1.08 11.31
CA VAL A 117 13.97 -1.06 11.16
C VAL A 117 13.33 -0.37 12.36
N ASN A 118 12.39 0.55 12.12
CA ASN A 118 11.56 1.20 13.14
C ASN A 118 12.38 1.80 14.32
N LYS A 119 13.53 2.42 14.02
CA LYS A 119 14.36 3.11 15.04
C LYS A 119 14.44 4.60 14.75
N LYS A 120 14.48 5.40 15.81
CA LYS A 120 14.76 6.84 15.72
C LYS A 120 16.09 7.04 14.99
N PHE A 121 16.11 7.98 14.04
CA PHE A 121 17.35 8.27 13.33
C PHE A 121 18.36 8.96 14.26
N PRO A 122 19.59 8.45 14.41
CA PRO A 122 20.57 9.02 15.33
C PRO A 122 21.20 10.30 14.75
N GLY A 123 21.74 11.16 15.62
CA GLY A 123 22.58 12.31 15.21
C GLY A 123 21.81 13.55 14.74
N ILE A 124 20.48 13.51 14.75
CA ILE A 124 19.63 14.62 14.32
C ILE A 124 18.58 14.91 15.40
N SER A 125 18.24 16.19 15.60
CA SER A 125 17.25 16.65 16.59
C SER A 125 15.80 16.25 16.27
N THR A 126 15.56 15.48 15.21
CA THR A 126 14.22 15.04 14.82
C THR A 126 13.74 13.84 15.64
N THR A 127 12.41 13.71 15.79
CA THR A 127 11.73 12.54 16.37
C THR A 127 11.32 11.52 15.30
N LEU A 128 11.75 11.72 14.04
CA LEU A 128 11.41 10.84 12.94
C LEU A 128 11.94 9.42 13.14
N ILE A 129 11.05 8.46 12.91
CA ILE A 129 11.31 7.02 12.92
C ILE A 129 11.00 6.53 11.51
N PRO A 130 12.01 6.38 10.64
CA PRO A 130 11.80 5.73 9.34
C PRO A 130 11.55 4.24 9.53
N ASP A 131 10.72 3.67 8.66
CA ASP A 131 10.42 2.24 8.71
C ASP A 131 11.66 1.38 8.39
N LEU A 132 12.51 1.83 7.46
CA LEU A 132 13.72 1.13 7.04
C LEU A 132 14.86 2.09 6.72
N VAL A 133 16.04 1.79 7.25
CA VAL A 133 17.31 2.41 6.85
C VAL A 133 18.27 1.32 6.41
N LEU A 134 18.63 1.32 5.13
CA LEU A 134 19.65 0.45 4.57
C LEU A 134 20.95 1.22 4.42
N ARG A 135 22.01 0.76 5.08
CA ARG A 135 23.38 1.28 4.91
C ARG A 135 24.16 0.27 4.10
N LYS A 136 24.41 0.57 2.83
CA LYS A 136 25.15 -0.32 1.93
C LYS A 136 26.64 -0.33 2.28
N LYS A 137 27.30 -1.44 1.98
CA LYS A 137 28.77 -1.54 2.06
C LYS A 137 29.48 -0.57 1.11
N SER A 138 28.83 -0.16 0.02
CA SER A 138 29.33 0.88 -0.90
C SER A 138 29.35 2.30 -0.30
N GLY A 139 28.80 2.50 0.90
CA GLY A 139 28.72 3.80 1.57
C GLY A 139 27.39 4.55 1.34
N GLU A 140 26.54 4.09 0.42
CA GLU A 140 25.21 4.68 0.21
C GLU A 140 24.23 4.37 1.36
N VAL A 141 23.42 5.34 1.73
CA VAL A 141 22.36 5.19 2.75
C VAL A 141 20.99 5.43 2.12
N TYR A 142 20.08 4.47 2.28
CA TYR A 142 18.71 4.55 1.79
C TYR A 142 17.74 4.59 2.96
N VAL A 143 16.95 5.67 3.06
CA VAL A 143 15.85 5.83 4.02
C VAL A 143 14.56 5.51 3.29
N ILE A 144 13.88 4.44 3.68
CA ILE A 144 12.70 3.93 2.99
C ILE A 144 11.54 3.82 3.96
N ASP A 145 10.40 4.38 3.56
CA ASP A 145 9.15 4.27 4.31
C ASP A 145 8.11 3.43 3.56
N PHE A 146 7.18 2.83 4.27
CA PHE A 146 6.10 2.05 3.69
C PHE A 146 4.79 2.82 3.84
N THR A 147 3.91 2.67 2.85
CA THR A 147 2.59 3.28 2.92
C THR A 147 1.57 2.51 2.12
N VAL A 148 0.35 2.50 2.66
CA VAL A 148 -0.80 1.83 2.07
C VAL A 148 -1.94 2.84 1.92
N PRO A 149 -1.90 3.73 0.90
CA PRO A 149 -2.97 4.69 0.64
C PRO A 149 -4.20 4.00 0.06
N PHE A 150 -5.32 4.73 -0.02
CA PHE A 150 -6.43 4.31 -0.85
C PHE A 150 -6.19 4.78 -2.30
N GLU A 151 -6.32 3.86 -3.27
CA GLU A 151 -5.95 4.10 -4.67
C GLU A 151 -7.12 4.44 -5.59
N ASP A 152 -7.84 5.52 -5.30
CA ASP A 152 -8.95 5.97 -6.14
C ASP A 152 -8.51 6.60 -7.47
N ARG A 153 -7.26 7.04 -7.60
CA ARG A 153 -6.69 7.59 -8.85
C ARG A 153 -5.17 7.32 -8.94
N PRO A 154 -4.55 7.39 -10.13
CA PRO A 154 -3.11 7.20 -10.27
C PRO A 154 -2.29 8.14 -9.37
N GLU A 155 -2.73 9.39 -9.24
CA GLU A 155 -2.07 10.42 -8.43
C GLU A 155 -2.06 10.08 -6.93
N SER A 156 -2.97 9.22 -6.46
CA SER A 156 -3.07 8.84 -5.05
C SER A 156 -1.83 8.07 -4.59
N LEU A 157 -1.22 7.24 -5.47
CA LEU A 157 0.02 6.53 -5.14
C LEU A 157 1.23 7.46 -5.17
N SER A 158 1.35 8.29 -6.22
CA SER A 158 2.48 9.23 -6.36
C SER A 158 2.47 10.30 -5.26
N THR A 159 1.29 10.82 -4.90
CA THR A 159 1.13 11.78 -3.80
C THR A 159 1.51 11.14 -2.46
N ALA A 160 1.09 9.89 -2.21
CA ALA A 160 1.48 9.16 -1.00
C ALA A 160 2.99 8.92 -0.92
N ARG A 161 3.65 8.60 -2.05
CA ARG A 161 5.11 8.50 -2.15
C ARG A 161 5.78 9.83 -1.82
N GLN A 162 5.37 10.90 -2.49
CA GLN A 162 5.98 12.22 -2.33
C GLN A 162 5.86 12.72 -0.89
N HIS A 163 4.70 12.56 -0.27
CA HIS A 163 4.51 12.94 1.13
C HIS A 163 5.47 12.21 2.09
N LYS A 164 5.80 10.93 1.83
CA LYS A 164 6.82 10.21 2.60
C LYS A 164 8.23 10.72 2.31
N ILE A 165 8.55 10.99 1.05
CA ILE A 165 9.84 11.59 0.66
C ILE A 165 10.07 12.91 1.38
N ASP A 166 9.10 13.83 1.32
CA ASP A 166 9.18 15.15 1.95
C ASP A 166 9.34 15.03 3.47
N LYS A 167 8.58 14.11 4.09
CA LYS A 167 8.64 13.86 5.54
C LYS A 167 10.04 13.46 6.01
N TYR A 168 10.76 12.64 5.24
CA TYR A 168 12.07 12.10 5.64
C TYR A 168 13.26 12.79 4.96
N LEU A 169 13.01 13.78 4.09
CA LEU A 169 14.05 14.59 3.45
C LEU A 169 15.05 15.20 4.44
N PRO A 170 14.67 15.70 5.64
CA PRO A 170 15.63 16.25 6.60
C PRO A 170 16.72 15.27 7.04
N ILE A 171 16.42 13.96 7.07
CA ILE A 171 17.41 12.92 7.38
C ILE A 171 18.47 12.83 6.28
N VAL A 172 18.02 12.85 5.02
CA VAL A 172 18.91 12.77 3.87
C VAL A 172 19.79 14.02 3.77
N GLU A 173 19.23 15.20 3.99
CA GLU A 173 20.00 16.45 4.02
C GLU A 173 21.06 16.45 5.11
N HIS A 174 20.73 15.93 6.30
CA HIS A 174 21.69 15.77 7.38
C HIS A 174 22.83 14.81 7.00
N LEU A 175 22.52 13.65 6.44
CA LEU A 175 23.54 12.70 5.98
C LEU A 175 24.44 13.28 4.89
N ARG A 176 23.86 14.04 3.94
CA ARG A 176 24.63 14.71 2.88
C ARG A 176 25.56 15.79 3.42
N ARG A 177 25.13 16.54 4.45
CA ARG A 177 25.99 17.49 5.17
C ARG A 177 27.17 16.81 5.87
N GLU A 178 27.00 15.56 6.31
CA GLU A 178 28.08 14.72 6.84
C GLU A 178 28.94 14.06 5.73
N GLY A 179 28.76 14.43 4.47
CA GLY A 179 29.51 13.88 3.34
C GLY A 179 29.07 12.48 2.89
N LYS A 180 27.91 11.98 3.33
CA LYS A 180 27.40 10.66 2.93
C LYS A 180 26.50 10.75 1.69
N SER A 181 26.59 9.75 0.82
CA SER A 181 25.62 9.55 -0.25
C SER A 181 24.32 9.00 0.33
N ALA A 182 23.25 9.80 0.33
CA ALA A 182 21.99 9.45 0.95
C ALA A 182 20.78 9.71 0.05
N PHE A 183 19.79 8.81 0.14
CA PHE A 183 18.57 8.81 -0.65
C PHE A 183 17.36 8.52 0.24
N VAL A 184 16.21 9.07 -0.13
CA VAL A 184 14.91 8.78 0.49
C VAL A 184 13.95 8.32 -0.58
N ASP A 185 13.15 7.30 -0.29
CA ASP A 185 12.06 6.85 -1.16
C ASP A 185 11.00 6.11 -0.33
N ALA A 186 9.95 5.60 -0.98
CA ALA A 186 8.92 4.80 -0.34
C ALA A 186 8.60 3.50 -1.08
N VAL A 187 8.02 2.53 -0.37
CA VAL A 187 7.30 1.40 -0.97
C VAL A 187 5.81 1.67 -0.81
N VAL A 188 5.12 1.83 -1.93
CA VAL A 188 3.69 2.21 -1.96
C VAL A 188 2.87 1.06 -2.53
N VAL A 189 1.88 0.61 -1.77
CA VAL A 189 0.92 -0.42 -2.20
C VAL A 189 -0.47 0.08 -1.91
N GLY A 190 -1.35 0.13 -2.90
CA GLY A 190 -2.72 0.53 -2.67
C GLY A 190 -3.48 -0.48 -1.78
N SER A 191 -4.41 0.01 -0.98
CA SER A 191 -5.31 -0.76 -0.11
C SER A 191 -6.19 -1.79 -0.84
N LEU A 192 -6.39 -1.64 -2.14
CA LEU A 192 -7.05 -2.58 -3.06
C LEU A 192 -6.04 -3.38 -3.91
N GLY A 193 -4.80 -3.51 -3.40
CA GLY A 193 -3.77 -4.39 -3.96
C GLY A 193 -3.05 -3.83 -5.18
N SER A 194 -3.08 -2.52 -5.42
CA SER A 194 -2.34 -1.92 -6.54
C SER A 194 -0.86 -1.76 -6.21
N TRP A 195 0.02 -2.20 -7.11
CA TRP A 195 1.47 -2.02 -6.98
C TRP A 195 1.91 -0.73 -7.68
N ASP A 196 2.59 0.18 -6.96
CA ASP A 196 3.25 1.33 -7.59
C ASP A 196 4.47 0.86 -8.41
N PRO A 197 4.51 1.11 -9.74
CA PRO A 197 5.66 0.75 -10.58
C PRO A 197 7.00 1.28 -10.08
N SER A 198 7.01 2.42 -9.39
CA SER A 198 8.23 3.05 -8.86
C SER A 198 8.88 2.22 -7.73
N ASN A 199 8.13 1.30 -7.12
CA ASN A 199 8.67 0.35 -6.15
C ASN A 199 9.78 -0.52 -6.76
N ASP A 200 9.73 -0.83 -8.06
CA ASP A 200 10.69 -1.73 -8.68
C ASP A 200 12.11 -1.17 -8.66
N ALA A 201 12.25 0.14 -8.90
CA ALA A 201 13.53 0.83 -8.78
C ALA A 201 14.03 0.83 -7.33
N VAL A 202 13.14 1.01 -6.36
CA VAL A 202 13.47 0.96 -4.93
C VAL A 202 13.96 -0.43 -4.53
N LEU A 203 13.25 -1.49 -4.91
CA LEU A 203 13.66 -2.87 -4.64
C LEU A 203 15.00 -3.20 -5.29
N ALA A 204 15.21 -2.78 -6.53
CA ALA A 204 16.50 -2.97 -7.21
C ALA A 204 17.65 -2.29 -6.46
N ARG A 205 17.44 -1.06 -5.96
CA ARG A 205 18.45 -0.34 -5.17
C ARG A 205 18.73 -1.01 -3.81
N MET A 206 17.77 -1.72 -3.23
CA MET A 206 17.98 -2.57 -2.06
C MET A 206 18.73 -3.88 -2.37
N GLY A 207 19.05 -4.15 -3.64
CA GLY A 207 19.75 -5.35 -4.07
C GLY A 207 18.88 -6.60 -4.12
N ILE A 208 17.55 -6.48 -4.07
CA ILE A 208 16.65 -7.65 -4.19
C ILE A 208 16.54 -8.04 -5.67
N SER A 209 16.78 -9.31 -5.95
CA SER A 209 16.83 -9.81 -7.32
C SER A 209 15.48 -9.69 -8.02
N ARG A 210 15.49 -9.47 -9.35
CA ARG A 210 14.27 -9.39 -10.17
C ARG A 210 13.39 -10.64 -10.02
N ARG A 211 14.01 -11.83 -10.00
CA ARG A 211 13.30 -13.11 -9.83
C ARG A 211 12.53 -13.14 -8.51
N TYR A 212 13.16 -12.77 -7.40
CA TYR A 212 12.51 -12.74 -6.10
C TYR A 212 11.44 -11.63 -6.03
N ALA A 213 11.76 -10.44 -6.55
CA ALA A 213 10.83 -9.31 -6.60
C ALA A 213 9.55 -9.64 -7.37
N ASN A 214 9.62 -10.45 -8.44
CA ASN A 214 8.46 -10.90 -9.22
C ASN A 214 7.46 -11.72 -8.42
N LEU A 215 7.93 -12.62 -7.55
CA LEU A 215 7.06 -13.37 -6.65
C LEU A 215 6.58 -12.48 -5.49
N MET A 216 7.51 -11.73 -4.89
CA MET A 216 7.23 -10.92 -3.71
C MET A 216 6.12 -9.88 -3.95
N ARG A 217 6.14 -9.17 -5.09
CA ARG A 217 5.10 -8.18 -5.40
C ARG A 217 3.70 -8.79 -5.48
N LYS A 218 3.57 -10.00 -6.05
CA LYS A 218 2.30 -10.73 -6.14
C LYS A 218 1.77 -11.04 -4.73
N LEU A 219 2.65 -11.60 -3.89
CA LEU A 219 2.34 -11.90 -2.49
C LEU A 219 1.94 -10.65 -1.70
N ILE A 220 2.64 -9.54 -1.88
CA ILE A 220 2.30 -8.25 -1.23
C ILE A 220 0.91 -7.76 -1.65
N CYS A 221 0.60 -7.80 -2.96
CA CYS A 221 -0.73 -7.44 -3.46
C CYS A 221 -1.82 -8.34 -2.84
N SER A 222 -1.63 -9.66 -2.83
CA SER A 222 -2.61 -10.59 -2.26
C SER A 222 -2.77 -10.45 -0.75
N ASP A 223 -1.68 -10.29 0.01
CA ASP A 223 -1.73 -10.06 1.46
C ASP A 223 -2.48 -8.76 1.78
N THR A 224 -2.26 -7.71 0.98
CA THR A 224 -2.95 -6.43 1.10
C THR A 224 -4.45 -6.57 0.86
N ILE A 225 -4.84 -7.30 -0.19
CA ILE A 225 -6.24 -7.60 -0.52
C ILE A 225 -6.90 -8.41 0.60
N LYS A 226 -6.24 -9.47 1.06
CA LYS A 226 -6.69 -10.30 2.19
C LYS A 226 -6.97 -9.44 3.43
N CYS A 227 -6.03 -8.57 3.79
CA CYS A 227 -6.24 -7.68 4.94
C CYS A 227 -7.42 -6.71 4.72
N GLY A 228 -7.57 -6.16 3.51
CA GLY A 228 -8.73 -5.34 3.16
C GLY A 228 -10.05 -6.09 3.33
N ARG A 229 -10.12 -7.35 2.89
CA ARG A 229 -11.27 -8.23 3.10
C ARG A 229 -11.54 -8.46 4.57
N ASP A 230 -10.51 -8.75 5.36
CA ASP A 230 -10.64 -9.03 6.80
C ASP A 230 -11.14 -7.79 7.56
N ILE A 231 -10.62 -6.59 7.24
CA ILE A 231 -11.15 -5.31 7.75
C ILE A 231 -12.62 -5.14 7.37
N TYR A 232 -12.97 -5.37 6.11
CA TYR A 232 -14.34 -5.20 5.63
C TYR A 232 -15.31 -6.14 6.37
N ILE A 233 -14.97 -7.41 6.52
CA ILE A 233 -15.83 -8.39 7.20
C ILE A 233 -15.95 -8.10 8.69
N GLU A 234 -14.87 -7.70 9.37
CA GLU A 234 -14.93 -7.23 10.76
C GLU A 234 -15.81 -5.97 10.88
N HIS A 235 -15.70 -5.05 9.93
CA HIS A 235 -16.52 -3.85 9.87
C HIS A 235 -18.01 -4.17 9.72
N LEU A 236 -18.37 -5.18 8.94
CA LEU A 236 -19.77 -5.62 8.79
C LEU A 236 -20.27 -6.39 10.02
N SER A 237 -19.52 -7.40 10.45
CA SER A 237 -19.98 -8.41 11.41
C SER A 237 -19.73 -8.03 12.86
N GLY A 238 -18.76 -7.13 13.11
CA GLY A 238 -18.21 -6.90 14.45
C GLY A 238 -17.35 -8.05 15.00
N LYS A 239 -17.13 -9.12 14.24
CA LYS A 239 -16.29 -10.25 14.64
C LYS A 239 -14.88 -10.09 14.10
N LYS A 240 -13.89 -10.12 14.99
CA LYS A 240 -12.47 -9.97 14.64
C LYS A 240 -12.02 -11.03 13.65
N GLN A 241 -11.23 -10.64 12.64
CA GLN A 241 -10.78 -11.54 11.56
C GLN A 241 -9.28 -11.87 11.59
N TYR A 242 -8.48 -11.25 12.47
CA TYR A 242 -7.01 -11.30 12.43
C TYR A 242 -6.32 -11.24 13.81
#